data_AF-A0A2V5MHM3-F1
#
_entry.id   AF-A0A2V5MHM3-F1
#
_cell.length_a   1.000
_cell.length_b   1.000
_cell.length_c   1.000
_cell.angle_alpha   90.00
_cell.angle_beta   90.00
_cell.angle_gamma   90.00
#
_symmetry.space_group_name_H-M   'P 1'
#
loop_
_entity.id
_entity.type
_entity.pdbx_description
1 polymer ?
#
loop_
_entity_poly.entity_id
_entity_poly.type
_entity_poly.pdbx_seq_one_letter_code
_entity_poly.pdbx_strand_id
1 'polypeptide(L)'
;MNPIDPNAAGPASGGQPLQQESYAGQGQPKRTGWAAQPLDSSGCPPGAERAEWIEADGLGGFASGTVSGVRSRRYHALLLTATTPPAGRMVLVNGFDAWVETPRGTFAISSQRYVPDVIHPDGASRIEFFEYEPWPRWRYKIDDDLIVEQELFVPKGESAVFVSWRMVAGIGDLGLKLKVRPFLSGRDFHSTHHEN
;
A
#
# COMPACT_ATOMS: atom_id res chain seq x y z
N MET A 1 -31.54 -66.17 -12.40
CA MET A 1 -31.85 -65.33 -13.57
C MET A 1 -32.28 -63.96 -13.07
N ASN A 2 -31.79 -62.95 -13.76
CA ASN A 2 -31.76 -61.48 -13.55
C ASN A 2 -33.12 -60.78 -13.25
N PRO A 3 -33.15 -59.47 -12.90
CA PRO A 3 -33.43 -58.97 -11.55
C PRO A 3 -34.65 -58.02 -11.46
N ILE A 4 -34.93 -57.55 -10.24
CA ILE A 4 -35.96 -56.57 -9.87
C ILE A 4 -35.56 -55.17 -10.38
N ASP A 5 -36.43 -54.55 -11.19
CA ASP A 5 -36.51 -53.10 -11.44
C ASP A 5 -37.93 -52.62 -11.06
N PRO A 6 -38.06 -51.81 -10.00
CA PRO A 6 -39.30 -51.14 -9.70
C PRO A 6 -39.01 -49.67 -9.38
N ASN A 7 -38.76 -48.84 -10.38
CA ASN A 7 -39.47 -47.56 -10.42
C ASN A 7 -39.37 -46.85 -11.77
N ALA A 8 -40.49 -46.99 -12.48
CA ALA A 8 -40.92 -46.16 -13.58
C ALA A 8 -40.88 -44.67 -13.20
N ALA A 9 -40.34 -43.88 -14.12
CA ALA A 9 -40.35 -42.43 -14.09
C ALA A 9 -41.75 -41.87 -14.43
N GLY A 10 -42.15 -40.84 -13.69
CA GLY A 10 -43.24 -39.91 -13.99
C GLY A 10 -42.95 -38.55 -13.30
N PRO A 11 -43.32 -37.41 -13.90
CA PRO A 11 -42.56 -36.17 -13.77
C PRO A 11 -42.92 -35.37 -12.50
N ALA A 12 -41.89 -34.89 -11.79
CA ALA A 12 -42.05 -33.88 -10.76
C ALA A 12 -41.86 -32.49 -11.38
N SER A 13 -42.93 -31.71 -11.24
CA SER A 13 -43.11 -30.32 -11.62
C SER A 13 -42.10 -29.34 -11.01
N GLY A 14 -41.55 -28.47 -11.87
CA GLY A 14 -41.35 -27.04 -11.64
C GLY A 14 -40.72 -26.59 -10.32
N GLY A 15 -39.38 -26.57 -10.26
CA GLY A 15 -38.61 -25.70 -9.36
C GLY A 15 -37.77 -24.75 -10.21
N GLN A 16 -38.03 -23.44 -10.09
CA GLN A 16 -37.36 -22.37 -10.82
C GLN A 16 -35.84 -22.34 -10.55
N PRO A 17 -35.02 -21.85 -11.51
CA PRO A 17 -33.59 -21.71 -11.30
C PRO A 17 -33.28 -20.67 -10.21
N LEU A 18 -32.42 -21.05 -9.27
CA LEU A 18 -31.82 -20.12 -8.31
C LEU A 18 -31.05 -19.06 -9.09
N GLN A 19 -31.56 -17.84 -8.99
CA GLN A 19 -31.04 -16.66 -9.66
C GLN A 19 -29.61 -16.38 -9.19
N GLN A 20 -28.78 -16.12 -10.18
CA GLN A 20 -27.46 -15.55 -10.08
C GLN A 20 -27.56 -14.19 -9.36
N GLU A 21 -27.13 -14.13 -8.10
CA GLU A 21 -27.02 -12.86 -7.38
C GLU A 21 -25.92 -12.02 -8.03
N SER A 22 -26.36 -11.11 -8.89
CA SER A 22 -25.60 -9.98 -9.38
C SER A 22 -25.05 -9.17 -8.22
N TYR A 23 -23.72 -9.19 -8.04
CA TYR A 23 -22.99 -8.25 -7.19
C TYR A 23 -22.99 -6.86 -7.86
N ALA A 24 -24.16 -6.22 -7.82
CA ALA A 24 -24.33 -4.82 -8.16
C ALA A 24 -24.51 -4.02 -6.87
N GLY A 25 -23.51 -3.20 -6.56
CA GLY A 25 -23.64 -2.08 -5.63
C GLY A 25 -23.26 -2.37 -4.19
N GLN A 26 -22.01 -2.06 -3.83
CA GLN A 26 -21.75 -1.40 -2.54
C GLN A 26 -20.92 -0.15 -2.80
N GLY A 27 -21.55 0.98 -2.49
CA GLY A 27 -21.00 2.31 -2.71
C GLY A 27 -19.69 2.49 -1.97
N GLN A 28 -18.78 3.21 -2.62
CA GLN A 28 -17.57 3.73 -2.02
C GLN A 28 -17.94 4.47 -0.71
N PRO A 29 -17.33 4.14 0.44
CA PRO A 29 -17.69 4.79 1.69
C PRO A 29 -17.50 6.29 1.53
N LYS A 30 -18.57 7.06 1.77
CA LYS A 30 -18.52 8.52 1.74
C LYS A 30 -17.58 8.99 2.84
N ARG A 31 -16.36 9.34 2.43
CA ARG A 31 -15.35 10.00 3.26
C ARG A 31 -15.88 11.39 3.57
N THR A 32 -16.46 11.59 4.75
CA THR A 32 -16.83 12.92 5.24
C THR A 32 -15.54 13.68 5.50
N GLY A 33 -15.20 14.59 4.57
CA GLY A 33 -14.09 15.50 4.71
C GLY A 33 -14.33 16.41 5.91
N TRP A 34 -13.44 16.33 6.90
CA TRP A 34 -13.08 17.53 7.60
C TRP A 34 -12.40 18.44 6.57
N ALA A 35 -12.84 19.69 6.50
CA ALA A 35 -12.27 20.67 5.59
C ALA A 35 -10.74 20.66 5.76
N ALA A 36 -10.02 20.35 4.67
CA ALA A 36 -8.58 20.50 4.63
C ALA A 36 -8.28 21.97 4.89
N GLN A 37 -7.97 22.31 6.13
CA GLN A 37 -7.31 23.58 6.40
C GLN A 37 -5.93 23.46 5.75
N PRO A 38 -5.53 24.40 4.88
CA PRO A 38 -4.17 24.43 4.39
C PRO A 38 -3.25 24.46 5.60
N LEU A 39 -2.45 23.42 5.79
CA LEU A 39 -1.28 23.56 6.64
C LEU A 39 -0.34 24.48 5.85
N ASP A 40 -0.15 25.68 6.38
CA ASP A 40 0.76 26.72 5.90
C ASP A 40 2.24 26.28 5.89
N SER A 41 2.53 25.09 6.37
CA SER A 41 3.86 24.51 6.49
C SER A 41 3.95 23.17 5.74
N SER A 42 4.63 23.19 4.58
CA SER A 42 5.16 21.98 3.97
C SER A 42 6.32 21.46 4.82
N GLY A 43 6.26 20.20 5.21
CA GLY A 43 7.32 19.54 5.97
C GLY A 43 6.78 18.39 6.82
N CYS A 44 7.58 17.34 6.96
CA CYS A 44 7.24 16.18 7.78
C CYS A 44 6.78 16.62 9.19
N PRO A 45 5.63 16.15 9.71
CA PRO A 45 5.15 16.55 11.02
C PRO A 45 6.21 16.31 12.13
N PRO A 46 6.35 17.19 13.13
CA PRO A 46 7.31 16.99 14.22
C PRO A 46 7.13 15.61 14.89
N GLY A 47 8.21 14.82 14.98
CA GLY A 47 8.19 13.48 15.58
C GLY A 47 7.85 12.34 14.62
N ALA A 48 7.48 12.64 13.36
CA ALA A 48 7.21 11.64 12.32
C ALA A 48 8.44 10.78 11.97
N GLU A 49 9.65 11.25 12.25
CA GLU A 49 10.89 10.49 12.09
C GLU A 49 11.04 9.36 13.13
N ARG A 50 10.30 9.43 14.24
CA ARG A 50 10.28 8.42 15.32
C ARG A 50 9.00 7.57 15.33
N ALA A 51 7.93 8.07 14.72
CA ALA A 51 6.67 7.35 14.62
C ALA A 51 6.77 6.24 13.57
N GLU A 52 6.32 5.04 13.93
CA GLU A 52 6.34 3.84 13.09
C GLU A 52 4.91 3.32 12.90
N TRP A 53 4.70 2.63 11.77
CA TRP A 53 3.44 1.95 11.46
C TRP A 53 3.74 0.50 11.07
N ILE A 54 2.74 -0.38 11.24
CA ILE A 54 2.82 -1.79 10.85
C ILE A 54 1.45 -2.28 10.40
N GLU A 55 1.40 -2.95 9.25
CA GLU A 55 0.21 -3.58 8.68
C GLU A 55 0.46 -5.09 8.58
N ALA A 56 -0.32 -5.91 9.29
CA ALA A 56 -0.10 -7.35 9.37
C ALA A 56 -1.04 -8.14 8.44
N ASP A 57 -0.50 -9.14 7.74
CA ASP A 57 -1.28 -10.00 6.83
C ASP A 57 -2.10 -11.09 7.56
N GLY A 58 -1.89 -11.27 8.86
CA GLY A 58 -2.53 -12.33 9.65
C GLY A 58 -1.99 -13.75 9.42
N LEU A 59 -0.98 -13.91 8.56
CA LEU A 59 -0.26 -15.17 8.28
C LEU A 59 1.14 -15.18 8.94
N GLY A 60 1.52 -14.08 9.59
CA GLY A 60 2.84 -13.90 10.22
C GLY A 60 3.78 -13.01 9.40
N GLY A 61 3.32 -12.48 8.26
CA GLY A 61 3.95 -11.43 7.48
C GLY A 61 3.39 -10.03 7.82
N PHE A 62 4.07 -8.99 7.32
CA PHE A 62 3.67 -7.60 7.51
C PHE A 62 4.35 -6.65 6.52
N ALA A 63 3.82 -5.43 6.47
CA ALA A 63 4.51 -4.24 5.99
C ALA A 63 4.76 -3.28 7.15
N SER A 64 5.90 -2.59 7.18
CA SER A 64 6.20 -1.60 8.21
C SER A 64 7.16 -0.53 7.73
N GLY A 65 7.07 0.64 8.37
CA GLY A 65 7.91 1.78 8.05
C GLY A 65 7.77 2.89 9.09
N THR A 66 8.36 4.04 8.77
CA THR A 66 8.18 5.27 9.54
C THR A 66 7.10 6.14 8.91
N VAL A 67 6.50 7.01 9.71
CA VAL A 67 5.58 8.04 9.22
C VAL A 67 6.29 9.00 8.27
N SER A 68 7.57 9.31 8.52
CA SER A 68 8.38 10.12 7.61
C SER A 68 8.70 9.48 6.25
N GLY A 69 8.43 8.19 6.07
CA GLY A 69 8.87 7.41 4.91
C GLY A 69 10.38 7.12 4.87
N VAL A 70 11.19 7.78 5.71
CA VAL A 70 12.62 7.54 5.82
C VAL A 70 12.87 6.23 6.56
N ARG A 71 13.50 5.27 5.88
CA ARG A 71 13.89 3.99 6.50
C ARG A 71 15.11 4.16 7.38
N SER A 72 14.93 3.95 8.67
CA SER A 72 15.97 4.09 9.70
C SER A 72 16.31 2.78 10.39
N ARG A 73 15.54 1.70 10.17
CA ARG A 73 15.72 0.40 10.85
C ARG A 73 15.82 -0.77 9.87
N ARG A 74 16.61 -1.78 10.27
CA ARG A 74 16.86 -3.02 9.50
C ARG A 74 15.58 -3.81 9.16
N TYR A 75 14.56 -3.73 10.00
CA TYR A 75 13.33 -4.52 9.88
C TYR A 75 12.18 -3.82 9.16
N HIS A 76 12.34 -2.56 8.73
CA HIS A 76 11.35 -1.92 7.86
C HIS A 76 11.34 -2.65 6.51
N ALA A 77 10.19 -3.16 6.14
CA ALA A 77 9.98 -3.90 4.90
C ALA A 77 8.62 -3.53 4.32
N LEU A 78 8.57 -3.37 3.00
CA LEU A 78 7.31 -3.14 2.29
C LEU A 78 6.51 -4.44 2.17
N LEU A 79 7.16 -5.58 1.97
CA LEU A 79 6.54 -6.90 1.96
C LEU A 79 7.46 -7.92 2.61
N LEU A 80 7.08 -8.32 3.82
CA LEU A 80 7.65 -9.47 4.51
C LEU A 80 6.61 -10.59 4.54
N THR A 81 7.00 -11.77 4.07
CA THR A 81 6.15 -12.96 4.08
C THR A 81 6.67 -14.00 5.06
N ALA A 82 5.76 -14.71 5.72
CA ALA A 82 6.11 -15.90 6.50
C ALA A 82 5.95 -17.14 5.61
N THR A 83 7.07 -17.73 5.18
CA THR A 83 7.10 -18.96 4.38
C THR A 83 6.95 -20.22 5.23
N THR A 84 7.37 -20.17 6.49
CA THR A 84 7.18 -21.26 7.48
C THR A 84 7.09 -20.67 8.88
N PRO A 85 5.89 -20.35 9.39
CA PRO A 85 5.76 -19.77 10.72
C PRO A 85 6.35 -20.66 11.83
N PRO A 86 7.06 -20.11 12.84
CA PRO A 86 7.40 -18.70 13.04
C PRO A 86 8.78 -18.28 12.48
N ALA A 87 9.61 -19.22 12.00
CA ALA A 87 11.03 -19.00 11.73
C ALA A 87 11.37 -18.63 10.27
N GLY A 88 10.61 -19.14 9.29
CA GLY A 88 10.79 -18.84 7.87
C GLY A 88 10.13 -17.52 7.52
N ARG A 89 10.90 -16.43 7.56
CA ARG A 89 10.46 -15.09 7.11
C ARG A 89 11.36 -14.62 5.99
N MET A 90 10.74 -14.13 4.91
CA MET A 90 11.44 -13.63 3.74
C MET A 90 11.05 -12.17 3.52
N VAL A 91 12.05 -11.30 3.36
CA VAL A 91 11.84 -9.93 2.90
C VAL A 91 11.87 -9.93 1.38
N LEU A 92 10.68 -9.92 0.77
CA LEU A 92 10.53 -9.93 -0.68
C LEU A 92 10.76 -8.54 -1.26
N VAL A 93 10.13 -7.54 -0.66
CA VAL A 93 10.24 -6.14 -1.08
C VAL A 93 10.68 -5.27 0.09
N ASN A 94 11.83 -4.63 -0.09
CA ASN A 94 12.39 -3.75 0.92
C ASN A 94 11.60 -2.43 1.00
N GLY A 95 11.30 -1.84 -0.15
CA GLY A 95 10.70 -0.52 -0.30
C GLY A 95 10.59 -0.18 -1.78
N PHE A 96 10.45 1.10 -2.08
CA PHE A 96 10.52 1.63 -3.44
C PHE A 96 11.09 3.05 -3.41
N ASP A 97 11.58 3.48 -4.56
CA ASP A 97 11.63 4.92 -4.89
C ASP A 97 10.44 5.26 -5.76
N ALA A 98 9.83 6.41 -5.51
CA ALA A 98 8.73 6.95 -6.30
C ALA A 98 8.90 8.46 -6.48
N TRP A 99 8.55 8.94 -7.67
CA TRP A 99 8.55 10.35 -8.01
C TRP A 99 7.46 10.69 -9.02
N VAL A 100 7.06 11.95 -9.01
CA VAL A 100 6.12 12.55 -9.95
C VAL A 100 6.89 13.45 -10.89
N GLU A 101 6.74 13.22 -12.19
CA GLU A 101 7.25 14.10 -13.25
C GLU A 101 6.13 15.07 -13.66
N THR A 102 6.45 16.36 -13.67
CA THR A 102 5.59 17.45 -14.14
C THR A 102 6.37 18.29 -15.16
N PRO A 103 5.71 19.19 -15.92
CA PRO A 103 6.40 20.15 -16.77
C PRO A 103 7.40 21.06 -16.02
N ARG A 104 7.21 21.23 -14.70
CA ARG A 104 8.06 22.07 -13.84
C ARG A 104 9.23 21.32 -13.22
N GLY A 105 9.24 19.98 -13.27
CA GLY A 105 10.35 19.20 -12.75
C GLY A 105 9.96 17.81 -12.27
N THR A 106 10.90 17.17 -11.57
CA THR A 106 10.73 15.85 -10.96
C THR A 106 10.72 15.98 -9.44
N PHE A 107 9.72 15.39 -8.80
CA PHE A 107 9.47 15.55 -7.38
C PHE A 107 9.39 14.19 -6.70
N ALA A 108 10.28 13.96 -5.75
CA ALA A 108 10.28 12.76 -4.93
C ALA A 108 9.01 12.66 -4.06
N ILE A 109 8.46 11.46 -3.96
CA ILE A 109 7.38 11.09 -3.01
C ILE A 109 7.77 9.81 -2.23
N SER A 110 9.06 9.66 -2.02
CA SER A 110 9.71 8.60 -1.26
C SER A 110 11.01 9.16 -0.69
N SER A 111 11.50 8.55 0.39
CA SER A 111 12.72 9.03 1.04
C SER A 111 13.62 7.91 1.48
N GLN A 112 14.93 8.05 1.25
CA GLN A 112 15.95 7.17 1.81
C GLN A 112 16.98 8.00 2.57
N ARG A 113 17.60 7.41 3.60
CA ARG A 113 18.73 8.01 4.31
C ARG A 113 20.00 7.23 3.99
N TYR A 114 21.02 7.95 3.55
CA TYR A 114 22.38 7.48 3.33
C TYR A 114 23.32 8.10 4.36
N VAL A 115 24.35 7.36 4.76
CA VAL A 115 25.41 7.82 5.66
C VAL A 115 26.30 8.83 4.92
N PRO A 116 26.75 9.94 5.53
CA PRO A 116 26.62 10.27 6.95
C PRO A 116 25.30 10.91 7.38
N ASP A 117 24.53 11.62 6.53
CA ASP A 117 23.20 12.16 6.86
C ASP A 117 22.48 12.70 5.60
N VAL A 118 22.65 12.02 4.46
CA VAL A 118 22.08 12.44 3.18
C VAL A 118 20.70 11.83 3.01
N ILE A 119 19.65 12.65 2.90
CA ILE A 119 18.32 12.18 2.49
C ILE A 119 18.19 12.35 0.98
N HIS A 120 18.08 11.24 0.26
CA HIS A 120 17.83 11.24 -1.17
C HIS A 120 17.15 9.93 -1.59
N PRO A 121 16.13 9.93 -2.45
CA PRO A 121 15.26 11.07 -2.75
C PRO A 121 14.70 11.73 -1.46
N ASP A 122 14.24 12.98 -1.53
CA ASP A 122 13.63 13.69 -0.38
C ASP A 122 12.15 13.97 -0.63
N GLY A 123 11.31 12.95 -0.41
CA GLY A 123 9.86 13.10 -0.35
C GLY A 123 9.35 13.51 1.03
N ALA A 124 10.16 13.36 2.07
CA ALA A 124 9.76 13.58 3.47
C ALA A 124 9.48 15.06 3.72
N SER A 125 10.26 15.96 3.09
CA SER A 125 9.99 17.40 3.12
C SER A 125 8.66 17.81 2.47
N ARG A 126 8.01 16.91 1.71
CA ARG A 126 6.75 17.17 1.00
C ARG A 126 5.52 16.61 1.69
N ILE A 127 5.70 15.79 2.73
CA ILE A 127 4.58 15.23 3.49
C ILE A 127 3.89 16.39 4.21
N GLU A 128 2.67 16.70 3.81
CA GLU A 128 1.80 17.67 4.52
C GLU A 128 0.91 16.98 5.55
N PHE A 129 0.67 15.67 5.38
CA PHE A 129 -0.29 14.93 6.18
C PHE A 129 0.03 13.43 6.21
N PHE A 130 -0.22 12.81 7.36
CA PHE A 130 -0.25 11.36 7.54
C PHE A 130 -1.44 10.95 8.41
N GLU A 131 -2.08 9.84 8.04
CA GLU A 131 -3.11 9.17 8.82
C GLU A 131 -2.89 7.67 8.76
N TYR A 132 -3.01 6.98 9.90
CA TYR A 132 -2.85 5.53 9.97
C TYR A 132 -4.15 4.78 9.75
N GLU A 133 -5.30 5.35 10.10
CA GLU A 133 -6.60 4.68 10.01
C GLU A 133 -7.35 5.12 8.75
N PRO A 134 -7.98 4.20 7.99
CA PRO A 134 -8.04 2.75 8.19
C PRO A 134 -6.78 1.97 7.77
N TRP A 135 -5.84 2.64 7.11
CA TRP A 135 -4.51 2.13 6.76
C TRP A 135 -3.59 3.33 6.44
N PRO A 136 -2.26 3.15 6.45
CA PRO A 136 -1.31 4.22 6.23
C PRO A 136 -1.58 5.03 4.96
N ARG A 137 -1.70 6.34 5.15
CA ARG A 137 -2.01 7.32 4.10
C ARG A 137 -1.15 8.55 4.27
N TRP A 138 -0.53 8.99 3.18
CA TRP A 138 0.26 10.22 3.10
C TRP A 138 -0.36 11.17 2.10
N ARG A 139 -0.24 12.47 2.33
CA ARG A 139 -0.38 13.48 1.27
C ARG A 139 0.92 14.21 1.08
N TYR A 140 1.31 14.35 -0.18
CA TYR A 140 2.50 15.05 -0.61
C TYR A 140 2.09 16.32 -1.33
N LYS A 141 2.53 17.49 -0.82
CA LYS A 141 2.47 18.74 -1.55
C LYS A 141 3.62 18.76 -2.56
N ILE A 142 3.29 18.49 -3.82
CA ILE A 142 4.27 18.46 -4.93
C ILE A 142 4.58 19.88 -5.37
N ASP A 143 3.55 20.73 -5.39
CA ASP A 143 3.58 22.13 -5.80
C ASP A 143 2.43 22.88 -5.13
N ASP A 144 2.24 24.16 -5.42
CA ASP A 144 1.20 24.98 -4.77
C ASP A 144 -0.22 24.43 -4.95
N ASP A 145 -0.53 23.94 -6.15
CA ASP A 145 -1.86 23.43 -6.49
C ASP A 145 -1.91 21.90 -6.67
N LEU A 146 -0.77 21.19 -6.52
CA LEU A 146 -0.66 19.76 -6.81
C LEU A 146 -0.41 18.95 -5.53
N ILE A 147 -1.41 18.14 -5.17
CA ILE A 147 -1.34 17.23 -4.03
C ILE A 147 -1.55 15.80 -4.51
N VAL A 148 -0.63 14.92 -4.13
CA VAL A 148 -0.70 13.49 -4.38
C VAL A 148 -0.89 12.75 -3.07
N GLU A 149 -1.95 11.95 -2.99
CA GLU A 149 -2.20 11.02 -1.89
C GLU A 149 -1.56 9.66 -2.23
N GLN A 150 -0.88 9.08 -1.27
CA GLN A 150 -0.40 7.70 -1.30
C GLN A 150 -1.11 6.91 -0.20
N GLU A 151 -1.52 5.69 -0.50
CA GLU A 151 -2.03 4.75 0.50
C GLU A 151 -1.29 3.42 0.40
N LEU A 152 -1.20 2.73 1.53
CA LEU A 152 -0.66 1.39 1.62
C LEU A 152 -1.62 0.50 2.40
N PHE A 153 -1.97 -0.65 1.83
CA PHE A 153 -2.91 -1.61 2.41
C PHE A 153 -2.36 -3.03 2.35
N VAL A 154 -2.56 -3.80 3.42
CA VAL A 154 -2.27 -5.23 3.49
C VAL A 154 -3.58 -6.00 3.71
N PRO A 155 -4.04 -6.81 2.74
CA PRO A 155 -5.19 -7.67 2.95
C PRO A 155 -4.92 -8.71 4.04
N LYS A 156 -5.93 -8.94 4.87
CA LYS A 156 -5.90 -10.05 5.83
C LYS A 156 -6.02 -11.39 5.10
N GLY A 157 -5.14 -12.33 5.40
CA GLY A 157 -5.13 -13.68 4.87
C GLY A 157 -4.40 -13.83 3.53
N GLU A 158 -3.73 -12.79 3.05
CA GLU A 158 -2.97 -12.82 1.80
C GLU A 158 -1.62 -12.13 1.99
N SER A 159 -0.53 -12.79 1.58
CA SER A 159 0.81 -12.22 1.69
C SER A 159 1.10 -11.28 0.53
N ALA A 160 0.39 -10.14 0.53
CA ALA A 160 0.45 -9.12 -0.50
C ALA A 160 0.38 -7.72 0.13
N VAL A 161 0.89 -6.73 -0.60
CA VAL A 161 0.80 -5.31 -0.24
C VAL A 161 0.35 -4.53 -1.46
N PHE A 162 -0.64 -3.67 -1.26
CA PHE A 162 -1.15 -2.76 -2.28
C PHE A 162 -0.67 -1.36 -1.94
N VAL A 163 -0.06 -0.69 -2.92
CA VAL A 163 0.30 0.72 -2.81
C VAL A 163 -0.44 1.46 -3.92
N SER A 164 -1.20 2.48 -3.55
CA SER A 164 -1.98 3.29 -4.48
C SER A 164 -1.52 4.74 -4.43
N TRP A 165 -1.67 5.44 -5.56
CA TRP A 165 -1.45 6.87 -5.64
C TRP A 165 -2.62 7.53 -6.36
N ARG A 166 -3.00 8.70 -5.89
CA ARG A 166 -4.10 9.48 -6.46
C ARG A 166 -3.78 10.96 -6.38
N MET A 167 -4.00 11.68 -7.49
CA MET A 167 -4.03 13.14 -7.45
C MET A 167 -5.31 13.59 -6.74
N VAL A 168 -5.17 14.39 -5.67
CA VAL A 168 -6.30 14.86 -4.85
C VAL A 168 -6.54 16.36 -4.96
N ALA A 169 -5.55 17.11 -5.44
CA ALA A 169 -5.67 18.48 -5.91
C ALA A 169 -4.72 18.67 -7.11
N GLY A 170 -5.13 19.47 -8.08
CA GLY A 170 -4.38 19.74 -9.32
C GLY A 170 -5.24 20.45 -10.36
N ILE A 171 -4.63 21.31 -11.18
CA ILE A 171 -5.31 22.03 -12.26
C ILE A 171 -5.13 21.30 -13.61
N GLY A 172 -6.18 20.67 -14.11
CA GLY A 172 -6.25 20.13 -15.48
C GLY A 172 -5.41 18.88 -15.76
N ASP A 173 -5.30 18.53 -17.05
CA ASP A 173 -4.41 17.47 -17.54
C ASP A 173 -2.97 18.02 -17.58
N LEU A 174 -2.24 17.83 -16.49
CA LEU A 174 -0.88 18.34 -16.30
C LEU A 174 0.19 17.47 -16.97
N GLY A 175 -0.19 16.43 -17.74
CA GLY A 175 0.77 15.48 -18.32
C GLY A 175 1.61 14.76 -17.26
N LEU A 176 1.02 14.53 -16.07
CA LEU A 176 1.71 13.94 -14.92
C LEU A 176 2.11 12.51 -15.21
N LYS A 177 3.35 12.15 -14.83
CA LYS A 177 3.80 10.76 -14.84
C LYS A 177 4.24 10.36 -13.45
N LEU A 178 3.63 9.30 -12.94
CA LEU A 178 4.13 8.60 -11.77
C LEU A 178 5.18 7.59 -12.22
N LYS A 179 6.35 7.61 -11.57
CA LYS A 179 7.39 6.59 -11.73
C LYS A 179 7.61 5.92 -10.38
N VAL A 180 7.70 4.59 -10.41
CA VAL A 180 7.93 3.77 -9.23
C VAL A 180 9.00 2.73 -9.54
N ARG A 181 9.95 2.57 -8.64
CA ARG A 181 11.03 1.59 -8.69
C ARG A 181 11.02 0.76 -7.40
N PRO A 182 10.40 -0.43 -7.40
CA PRO A 182 10.45 -1.34 -6.26
C PRO A 182 11.86 -1.89 -6.01
N PHE A 183 12.20 -2.10 -4.75
CA PHE A 183 13.45 -2.72 -4.31
C PHE A 183 13.20 -4.17 -3.95
N LEU A 184 13.32 -5.05 -4.93
CA LEU A 184 13.16 -6.49 -4.76
C LEU A 184 14.45 -7.08 -4.15
N SER A 185 14.33 -7.80 -3.04
CA SER A 185 15.48 -8.45 -2.39
C SER A 185 15.41 -9.97 -2.40
N GLY A 186 14.23 -10.56 -2.14
CA GLY A 186 14.11 -12.02 -1.98
C GLY A 186 15.05 -12.61 -0.91
N ARG A 187 15.37 -11.85 0.16
CA ARG A 187 16.36 -12.22 1.18
C ARG A 187 15.71 -12.84 2.42
N ASP A 188 16.42 -13.74 3.09
CA ASP A 188 16.02 -14.23 4.41
C ASP A 188 16.04 -13.09 5.43
N PHE A 189 14.98 -12.97 6.23
CA PHE A 189 14.80 -11.96 7.26
C PHE A 189 15.96 -11.86 8.28
N HIS A 190 16.69 -12.96 8.51
CA HIS A 190 17.86 -13.01 9.40
C HIS A 190 19.21 -12.82 8.69
N SER A 191 19.25 -12.85 7.35
CA SER A 191 20.52 -12.72 6.62
C SER A 191 20.99 -11.27 6.52
N THR A 192 22.27 -11.04 6.83
CA THR A 192 23.05 -9.87 6.38
C THR A 192 23.75 -10.30 5.11
N HIS A 193 23.48 -9.64 3.98
CA HIS A 193 24.35 -9.77 2.82
C HIS A 193 25.72 -9.19 3.17
N HIS A 194 26.77 -9.99 3.02
CA HIS A 194 28.11 -9.46 2.84
C HIS A 194 28.18 -8.72 1.49
N GLU A 195 28.96 -7.65 1.50
CA GLU A 195 29.24 -6.61 0.51
C GLU A 195 29.34 -7.08 -0.96
N ASN A 196 28.86 -6.24 -1.89
CA ASN A 196 29.20 -6.28 -3.32
C ASN A 196 30.33 -5.30 -3.60
#